data_AF-A0A2V1BRV4-F1
#
_entry.id   AF-A0A2V1BRV4-F1
#
_cell.length_a   1.000
_cell.length_b   1.000
_cell.length_c   1.000
_cell.angle_alpha   90.00
_cell.angle_beta   90.00
_cell.angle_gamma   90.00
#
_symmetry.space_group_name_H-M   'P 1'
#
loop_
_entity.id
_entity.type
_entity.pdbx_description
1 polymer ?
#
loop_
_entity_poly.entity_id
_entity_poly.type
_entity_poly.pdbx_seq_one_letter_code
_entity_poly.pdbx_strand_id
1 'polypeptide(L)'
;MVPKASAKPKRHKKRKSRTEVSSDSSDGEPERSRKQAKSEAFESEDVREPSSSSAEEVTTHEKEPSSKEPKEADIEAAFAKFYMQRVTAEFADDLEKLRTSDDFKDEAVPMLIAALKGGTAMFSREEKKRIVLAGREKDV
;
A
#
# COMPACT_ATOMS: atom_id res chain seq x y z
N MET A 1 17.09 18.83 -86.17
CA MET A 1 17.65 19.85 -85.26
C MET A 1 17.05 19.63 -83.88
N VAL A 2 17.90 19.46 -82.86
CA VAL A 2 17.53 19.45 -81.43
C VAL A 2 17.74 20.87 -80.90
N PRO A 3 16.95 21.30 -79.90
CA PRO A 3 17.64 21.83 -78.72
C PRO A 3 17.13 21.26 -77.39
N LYS A 4 18.14 21.16 -76.54
CA LYS A 4 18.31 20.64 -75.19
C LYS A 4 17.77 21.62 -74.13
N ALA A 5 17.16 21.10 -73.05
CA ALA A 5 17.17 21.62 -71.67
C ALA A 5 16.10 20.87 -70.84
N SER A 6 16.24 20.52 -69.55
CA SER A 6 17.28 20.71 -68.54
C SER A 6 17.01 19.69 -67.42
N ALA A 7 18.00 18.89 -67.04
CA ALA A 7 17.89 17.96 -65.91
C ALA A 7 18.14 18.74 -64.59
N LYS A 8 17.17 18.74 -63.68
CA LYS A 8 17.27 19.36 -62.35
C LYS A 8 17.69 18.35 -61.27
N PRO A 9 18.38 18.79 -60.20
CA PRO A 9 19.24 17.93 -59.37
C PRO A 9 18.55 17.07 -58.29
N LYS A 10 19.27 16.00 -57.93
CA LYS A 10 18.97 14.94 -56.94
C LYS A 10 18.71 15.48 -55.52
N ARG A 11 17.55 15.17 -54.94
CA ARG A 11 17.28 15.34 -53.50
C ARG A 11 17.72 14.07 -52.74
N HIS A 12 18.81 14.18 -52.00
CA HIS A 12 19.26 13.17 -51.05
C HIS A 12 18.31 13.15 -49.84
N LYS A 13 17.56 12.06 -49.64
CA LYS A 13 16.81 11.85 -48.39
C LYS A 13 17.80 11.30 -47.35
N LYS A 14 18.28 12.17 -46.46
CA LYS A 14 18.98 11.74 -45.23
C LYS A 14 18.01 10.92 -44.38
N ARG A 15 18.11 9.59 -44.44
CA ARG A 15 17.49 8.71 -43.45
C ARG A 15 18.31 8.87 -42.17
N LYS A 16 17.72 9.46 -41.14
CA LYS A 16 18.30 9.50 -39.80
C LYS A 16 18.28 8.06 -39.27
N SER A 17 19.45 7.55 -38.89
CA SER A 17 19.61 6.28 -38.18
C SER A 17 18.83 6.35 -36.87
N ARG A 18 17.96 5.37 -36.65
CA ARG A 18 17.23 5.19 -35.40
C ARG A 18 18.23 4.62 -34.40
N THR A 19 18.44 5.35 -33.33
CA THR A 19 19.28 5.01 -32.17
C THR A 19 18.87 3.67 -31.58
N GLU A 20 19.87 2.83 -31.32
CA GLU A 20 19.73 1.67 -30.45
C GLU A 20 19.62 2.16 -29.01
N VAL A 21 18.65 1.62 -28.28
CA VAL A 21 18.55 1.78 -26.83
C VAL A 21 19.08 0.50 -26.20
N SER A 22 20.38 0.47 -25.92
CA SER A 22 20.93 -0.50 -24.99
C SER A 22 20.59 0.00 -23.58
N SER A 23 19.63 -0.64 -22.93
CA SER A 23 19.51 -0.62 -21.48
C SER A 23 19.99 -1.96 -20.96
N ASP A 24 21.32 -2.07 -20.88
CA ASP A 24 21.99 -2.92 -19.91
C ASP A 24 21.97 -2.15 -18.57
N SER A 25 21.20 -2.64 -17.61
CA SER A 25 21.27 -2.16 -16.23
C SER A 25 20.76 -3.21 -15.27
N SER A 26 21.71 -4.07 -14.92
CA SER A 26 22.09 -4.45 -13.57
C SER A 26 20.99 -5.10 -12.71
N ASP A 27 20.94 -6.42 -12.83
CA ASP A 27 20.54 -7.34 -11.78
C ASP A 27 21.45 -7.09 -10.55
N GLY A 28 20.83 -6.67 -9.45
CA GLY A 28 21.50 -6.33 -8.20
C GLY A 28 20.91 -7.18 -7.08
N GLU A 29 21.37 -8.42 -6.97
CA GLU A 29 21.15 -9.28 -5.81
C GLU A 29 21.92 -8.72 -4.59
N PRO A 30 21.26 -8.34 -3.49
CA PRO A 30 21.96 -8.13 -2.24
C PRO A 30 22.18 -9.47 -1.53
N GLU A 31 23.32 -10.09 -1.81
CA GLU A 31 23.97 -11.11 -0.96
C GLU A 31 24.09 -10.59 0.49
N ARG A 32 23.16 -11.01 1.36
CA ARG A 32 23.28 -10.78 2.80
C ARG A 32 24.29 -11.77 3.38
N SER A 33 25.52 -11.29 3.45
CA SER A 33 26.64 -11.83 4.23
C SER A 33 26.19 -12.32 5.62
N ARG A 34 26.18 -13.64 5.79
CA ARG A 34 26.08 -14.32 7.09
C ARG A 34 27.36 -14.08 7.88
N LYS A 35 27.33 -13.09 8.79
CA LYS A 35 28.30 -13.04 9.90
C LYS A 35 27.77 -13.88 11.05
N GLN A 36 28.44 -15.01 11.26
CA GLN A 36 28.41 -15.76 12.51
C GLN A 36 28.96 -14.87 13.63
N ALA A 37 28.18 -14.67 14.69
CA ALA A 37 28.68 -14.28 15.98
C ALA A 37 27.99 -15.14 17.04
N LYS A 38 28.85 -15.86 17.76
CA LYS A 38 28.62 -16.76 18.87
C LYS A 38 28.52 -15.94 20.15
N SER A 39 27.46 -16.14 20.93
CA SER A 39 27.38 -15.86 22.37
C SER A 39 26.20 -16.69 22.87
N GLU A 40 26.46 -17.86 23.44
CA GLU A 40 26.66 -18.10 24.87
C GLU A 40 25.38 -17.99 25.69
N ALA A 41 25.19 -19.05 26.47
CA ALA A 41 24.03 -19.34 27.30
C ALA A 41 23.81 -18.26 28.36
N PHE A 42 22.55 -17.92 28.58
CA PHE A 42 22.11 -17.51 29.90
C PHE A 42 20.72 -18.07 30.19
N GLU A 43 20.71 -18.86 31.24
CA GLU A 43 19.60 -19.50 31.93
C GLU A 43 18.89 -18.45 32.78
N SER A 44 17.57 -18.36 32.69
CA SER A 44 16.72 -17.83 33.76
C SER A 44 15.31 -18.38 33.61
N GLU A 45 14.84 -18.94 34.72
CA GLU A 45 13.47 -19.30 35.03
C GLU A 45 12.50 -18.12 34.79
N ASP A 46 11.24 -18.43 34.50
CA ASP A 46 10.14 -18.19 35.44
C ASP A 46 8.79 -18.14 34.72
N VAL A 47 7.81 -18.72 35.40
CA VAL A 47 6.45 -19.00 34.98
C VAL A 47 5.62 -17.72 34.93
N ARG A 48 4.97 -17.42 33.79
CA ARG A 48 3.60 -16.84 33.83
C ARG A 48 2.89 -16.81 32.47
N GLU A 49 1.78 -17.54 32.42
CA GLU A 49 0.63 -17.20 31.59
C GLU A 49 0.16 -15.76 31.85
N PRO A 50 -0.50 -15.16 30.86
CA PRO A 50 -1.82 -14.65 31.18
C PRO A 50 -2.87 -15.22 30.23
N SER A 51 -3.64 -16.15 30.78
CA SER A 51 -5.02 -16.42 30.43
C SER A 51 -5.80 -15.11 30.32
N SER A 52 -6.28 -14.86 29.11
CA SER A 52 -7.61 -14.36 28.78
C SER A 52 -8.63 -14.34 29.95
N SER A 53 -8.97 -13.14 30.44
CA SER A 53 -10.35 -12.76 30.81
C SER A 53 -10.51 -11.28 30.43
N SER A 54 -11.16 -10.93 29.33
CA SER A 54 -12.62 -10.86 29.17
C SER A 54 -13.30 -10.29 30.42
N ALA A 55 -13.15 -8.98 30.60
CA ALA A 55 -14.07 -8.16 31.38
C ALA A 55 -14.54 -7.04 30.45
N GLU A 56 -15.82 -7.14 30.09
CA GLU A 56 -16.56 -6.06 29.46
C GLU A 56 -16.58 -4.86 30.40
N GLU A 57 -16.10 -3.71 29.94
CA GLU A 57 -16.47 -2.42 30.53
C GLU A 57 -17.13 -1.58 29.44
N VAL A 58 -18.45 -1.64 29.45
CA VAL A 58 -19.36 -0.71 28.80
C VAL A 58 -19.17 0.64 29.48
N THR A 59 -18.38 1.52 28.88
CA THR A 59 -18.36 2.94 29.26
C THR A 59 -18.79 3.78 28.07
N THR A 60 -20.11 3.91 27.98
CA THR A 60 -20.83 5.05 27.43
C THR A 60 -20.10 6.36 27.74
N HIS A 61 -19.52 6.98 26.73
CA HIS A 61 -19.35 8.43 26.69
C HIS A 61 -19.86 8.95 25.37
N GLU A 62 -21.15 9.27 25.39
CA GLU A 62 -21.70 10.38 24.63
C GLU A 62 -20.79 11.59 24.81
N LYS A 63 -20.32 12.16 23.69
CA LYS A 63 -19.85 13.54 23.69
C LYS A 63 -20.33 14.22 22.41
N GLU A 64 -21.43 14.91 22.62
CA GLU A 64 -22.05 15.94 21.78
C GLU A 64 -21.05 16.94 21.16
N PRO A 65 -21.43 17.59 20.04
CA PRO A 65 -20.53 18.13 19.05
C PRO A 65 -20.09 19.56 19.38
N SER A 66 -18.94 19.69 20.05
CA SER A 66 -18.23 20.96 20.13
C SER A 66 -17.45 21.18 18.83
N SER A 67 -17.95 22.08 17.98
CA SER A 67 -17.28 22.75 16.85
C SER A 67 -15.76 22.88 17.04
N LYS A 68 -15.03 21.87 16.59
CA LYS A 68 -13.57 21.85 16.50
C LYS A 68 -13.28 21.15 15.19
N GLU A 69 -12.58 21.86 14.30
CA GLU A 69 -12.05 21.23 13.11
C GLU A 69 -11.36 19.93 13.51
N PRO A 70 -11.68 18.80 12.85
CA PRO A 70 -11.08 17.53 13.21
C PRO A 70 -9.57 17.65 13.04
N LYS A 71 -8.80 17.23 14.06
CA LYS A 71 -7.35 17.24 13.95
C LYS A 71 -6.95 16.32 12.80
N GLU A 72 -5.85 16.61 12.11
CA GLU A 72 -5.43 15.79 10.97
C GLU A 72 -5.26 14.30 11.34
N ALA A 73 -4.79 14.02 12.56
CA ALA A 73 -4.70 12.67 13.10
C ALA A 73 -6.07 11.99 13.27
N ASP A 74 -7.11 12.73 13.68
CA ASP A 74 -8.46 12.21 13.83
C ASP A 74 -9.07 11.87 12.46
N ILE A 75 -8.77 12.68 11.45
CA ILE A 75 -9.20 12.44 10.06
C ILE A 75 -8.50 11.21 9.49
N GLU A 76 -7.20 11.07 9.72
CA GLU A 76 -6.45 9.91 9.23
C GLU A 76 -6.92 8.62 9.90
N ALA A 77 -7.19 8.64 11.21
CA ALA A 77 -7.74 7.50 11.93
C ALA A 77 -9.16 7.15 11.46
N ALA A 78 -10.04 8.15 11.29
CA ALA A 78 -11.40 7.95 10.79
C ALA A 78 -11.39 7.41 9.36
N PHE A 79 -10.53 7.95 8.49
CA PHE A 79 -10.36 7.49 7.12
C PHE A 79 -9.84 6.06 7.07
N ALA A 80 -8.82 5.73 7.86
CA ALA A 80 -8.26 4.39 7.90
C ALA A 80 -9.32 3.36 8.32
N LYS A 81 -10.15 3.68 9.31
CA LYS A 81 -11.28 2.82 9.72
C LYS A 81 -12.28 2.63 8.59
N PHE A 82 -12.73 3.72 7.96
CA PHE A 82 -13.67 3.68 6.84
C PHE A 82 -13.13 2.88 5.66
N TYR A 83 -11.88 3.13 5.29
CA TYR A 83 -11.19 2.46 4.20
C TYR A 83 -11.07 0.96 4.48
N MET A 84 -10.67 0.55 5.69
CA MET A 84 -10.60 -0.87 6.08
C MET A 84 -11.96 -1.55 5.94
N GLN A 85 -13.03 -0.96 6.49
CA GLN A 85 -14.37 -1.54 6.39
C GLN A 85 -14.83 -1.72 4.94
N ARG A 86 -14.60 -0.70 4.11
CA ARG A 86 -14.93 -0.75 2.67
C ARG A 86 -14.13 -1.82 1.96
N VAL A 87 -12.80 -1.80 2.09
CA VAL A 87 -11.91 -2.75 1.45
C VAL A 87 -12.25 -4.19 1.85
N THR A 88 -12.47 -4.47 3.13
CA THR A 88 -12.84 -5.82 3.57
C THR A 88 -14.21 -6.27 3.07
N ALA A 89 -15.13 -5.35 2.81
CA ALA A 89 -16.43 -5.67 2.22
C ALA A 89 -16.31 -5.97 0.71
N GLU A 90 -15.57 -5.15 -0.03
CA GLU A 90 -15.38 -5.33 -1.48
C GLU A 90 -14.54 -6.59 -1.79
N PHE A 91 -13.57 -6.92 -0.92
CA PHE A 91 -12.74 -8.12 -1.06
C PHE A 91 -13.26 -9.32 -0.26
N ALA A 92 -14.52 -9.31 0.21
CA ALA A 92 -15.04 -10.38 1.07
C ALA A 92 -14.89 -11.78 0.44
N ASP A 93 -15.23 -11.92 -0.85
CA ASP A 93 -15.12 -13.19 -1.56
C ASP A 93 -13.67 -13.67 -1.70
N ASP A 94 -12.73 -12.74 -1.92
CA ASP A 94 -11.32 -13.08 -2.07
C ASP A 94 -10.66 -13.37 -0.72
N LEU A 95 -11.09 -12.70 0.35
CA LEU A 95 -10.70 -13.01 1.71
C LEU A 95 -11.19 -14.40 2.13
N GLU A 96 -12.40 -14.78 1.74
CA GLU A 96 -12.93 -16.12 2.00
C GLU A 96 -12.14 -17.18 1.22
N LYS A 97 -11.81 -16.94 -0.05
CA LYS A 97 -10.95 -17.86 -0.82
C LYS A 97 -9.59 -18.04 -0.16
N LEU A 98 -8.94 -16.94 0.24
CA LEU A 98 -7.66 -17.00 0.96
C LEU A 98 -7.80 -17.82 2.24
N ARG A 99 -8.87 -17.62 3.01
CA ARG A 99 -9.15 -18.38 4.23
C ARG A 99 -9.33 -19.88 3.98
N THR A 100 -9.98 -20.26 2.87
CA THR A 100 -10.17 -21.66 2.50
C THR A 100 -8.95 -22.30 1.81
N SER A 101 -7.93 -21.50 1.49
CA SER A 101 -6.72 -21.98 0.82
C SER A 101 -5.76 -22.61 1.83
N ASP A 102 -5.15 -23.75 1.49
CA ASP A 102 -4.20 -24.46 2.37
C ASP A 102 -2.92 -23.66 2.68
N ASP A 103 -2.60 -22.65 1.86
CA ASP A 103 -1.39 -21.85 2.01
C ASP A 103 -1.55 -20.64 2.97
N PHE A 104 -2.76 -20.32 3.40
CA PHE A 104 -3.01 -19.17 4.28
C PHE A 104 -2.83 -19.54 5.75
N LYS A 105 -1.63 -19.24 6.27
CA LYS A 105 -1.23 -19.51 7.66
C LYS A 105 -1.57 -18.33 8.58
N ASP A 106 -1.63 -18.58 9.88
CA ASP A 106 -1.87 -17.55 10.89
C ASP A 106 -0.85 -16.40 10.84
N GLU A 107 0.40 -16.69 10.44
CA GLU A 107 1.45 -15.70 10.23
C GLU A 107 1.18 -14.73 9.06
N ALA A 108 0.34 -15.13 8.09
CA ALA A 108 -0.01 -14.31 6.93
C ALA A 108 -1.09 -13.27 7.26
N VAL A 109 -1.90 -13.48 8.30
CA VAL A 109 -2.95 -12.55 8.75
C VAL A 109 -2.40 -11.14 9.09
N PRO A 110 -1.37 -10.99 9.94
CA PRO A 110 -0.82 -9.65 10.23
C PRO A 110 -0.19 -9.00 8.99
N MET A 111 0.41 -9.80 8.09
CA MET A 111 0.96 -9.30 6.82
C MET A 111 -0.15 -8.77 5.92
N LEU A 112 -1.27 -9.49 5.80
CA LEU A 112 -2.44 -9.07 5.04
C LEU A 112 -3.02 -7.76 5.59
N ILE A 113 -3.20 -7.67 6.91
CA ILE A 113 -3.71 -6.45 7.56
C ILE A 113 -2.76 -5.27 7.30
N ALA A 114 -1.44 -5.48 7.39
CA ALA A 114 -0.45 -4.44 7.11
C ALA A 114 -0.50 -3.97 5.65
N ALA A 115 -0.62 -4.90 4.70
CA ALA A 115 -0.74 -4.60 3.27
C ALA A 115 -2.01 -3.80 2.96
N LEU A 116 -3.17 -4.23 3.49
CA LEU A 116 -4.43 -3.52 3.33
C LEU A 116 -4.34 -2.12 3.93
N LYS A 117 -3.83 -1.98 5.17
CA LYS A 117 -3.62 -0.65 5.79
C LYS A 117 -2.68 0.22 4.96
N GLY A 118 -1.66 -0.36 4.35
CA GLY A 118 -0.75 0.33 3.43
C GLY A 118 -1.44 0.98 2.24
N GLY A 119 -2.58 0.44 1.78
CA GLY A 119 -3.42 1.03 0.74
C GLY A 119 -3.92 2.45 1.07
N THR A 120 -4.00 2.82 2.35
CA THR A 120 -4.36 4.19 2.76
C THR A 120 -3.33 5.25 2.36
N ALA A 121 -2.08 4.85 2.06
CA ALA A 121 -1.03 5.75 1.61
C ALA A 121 -1.25 6.28 0.18
N MET A 122 -2.12 5.63 -0.60
CA MET A 122 -2.46 6.05 -1.97
C MET A 122 -3.34 7.30 -2.02
N PHE A 123 -3.90 7.72 -0.89
CA PHE A 123 -4.78 8.88 -0.79
C PHE A 123 -4.04 10.07 -0.19
N SER A 124 -4.14 11.22 -0.86
CA SER A 124 -3.64 12.49 -0.33
C SER A 124 -4.44 12.94 0.90
N ARG A 125 -3.86 13.85 1.69
CA ARG A 125 -4.52 14.37 2.89
C ARG A 125 -5.87 15.04 2.57
N GLU A 126 -5.94 15.75 1.45
CA GLU A 126 -7.17 16.43 1.02
C GLU A 126 -8.28 15.44 0.66
N GLU A 127 -7.94 14.33 0.01
CA GLU A 127 -8.88 13.26 -0.33
C GLU A 127 -9.39 12.55 0.93
N LYS A 128 -8.49 12.21 1.86
CA LYS A 128 -8.85 11.65 3.16
C LYS A 128 -9.84 12.55 3.89
N LYS A 129 -9.58 13.86 3.94
CA LYS A 129 -10.46 14.89 4.52
C LYS A 129 -11.85 14.89 3.85
N ARG A 130 -11.89 14.91 2.52
CA ARG A 130 -13.14 14.93 1.74
C ARG A 130 -13.99 13.68 2.01
N ILE A 131 -13.37 12.50 2.03
CA ILE A 131 -14.06 11.23 2.22
C ILE A 131 -14.62 11.13 3.64
N VAL A 132 -13.86 11.52 4.66
CA VAL A 132 -14.32 11.50 6.05
C VAL A 132 -15.46 12.49 6.28
N LEU A 133 -15.38 13.69 5.69
CA LEU A 133 -16.44 14.69 5.81
C LEU A 133 -17.73 14.23 5.10
N ALA A 134 -17.62 13.71 3.88
CA ALA A 134 -18.76 13.18 3.13
C ALA A 134 -19.34 11.89 3.73
N GLY A 135 -18.52 11.09 4.41
CA GLY A 135 -18.97 9.92 5.16
C GLY A 135 -19.82 10.31 6.36
N ARG A 136 -19.38 11.30 7.14
CA ARG A 136 -20.14 11.84 8.28
C ARG A 136 -21.51 12.40 7.89
N GLU A 137 -21.64 12.97 6.71
CA GLU A 137 -22.91 13.54 6.23
C GLU A 137 -23.95 12.48 5.86
N LYS A 138 -23.54 11.24 5.55
CA LYS A 138 -24.47 10.15 5.19
C LYS A 138 -25.03 9.39 6.40
N ASP A 139 -24.45 9.58 7.58
CA ASP A 139 -24.87 8.92 8.83
C ASP A 139 -25.77 9.82 9.70
N VAL A 140 -26.18 11.00 9.20
CA VAL A 140 -27.15 11.94 9.81
C VAL A 140 -28.46 11.91 9.02
#